data_AF-A0A1H9PWT9-F1
#
_entry.id   AF-A0A1H9PWT9-F1
#
_cell.length_a   1.000
_cell.length_b   1.000
_cell.length_c   1.000
_cell.angle_alpha   90.00
_cell.angle_beta   90.00
_cell.angle_gamma   90.00
#
_symmetry.space_group_name_H-M   'P 1'
#
loop_
_entity.id
_entity.type
_entity.pdbx_description
1 polymer ?
#
loop_
_entity_poly.entity_id
_entity_poly.type
_entity_poly.pdbx_seq_one_letter_code
_entity_poly.pdbx_strand_id
1 'polypeptide(L)'
;MLEDLIQKKEYEGKRNHYEDLYQKLDRLIERHQETYQHIKQTNQQFISMMPVIDQQAYPGLDFDFRQKGLHEELEQYISKEGAHLIHLSSARTESYNRYLHYQELLNQ
;
A
#
# COMPACT_ATOMS: atom_id res chain seq x y z
N MET A 1 5.19 25.09 36.70
CA MET A 1 5.13 23.87 37.53
C MET A 1 3.96 22.95 37.16
N LEU A 2 2.69 23.38 37.25
CA LEU A 2 1.56 22.54 36.83
C LEU A 2 1.38 22.55 35.29
N GLU A 3 1.50 23.73 34.68
CA GLU A 3 1.36 23.92 33.23
C GLU A 3 2.44 23.15 32.45
N ASP A 4 3.69 23.20 32.89
CA ASP A 4 4.80 22.44 32.27
C ASP A 4 4.54 20.92 32.31
N LEU A 5 3.95 20.42 33.41
CA LEU A 5 3.63 19.00 33.56
C LEU A 5 2.50 18.57 32.61
N ILE A 6 1.50 19.43 32.42
CA ILE A 6 0.40 19.21 31.47
C ILE A 6 0.94 19.21 30.05
N GLN A 7 1.78 20.20 29.70
CA GLN A 7 2.39 20.30 28.37
C GLN A 7 3.23 19.08 28.03
N LYS A 8 4.07 18.63 28.97
CA LYS A 8 4.88 17.42 28.81
C LYS A 8 4.03 16.19 28.56
N LYS A 9 2.95 16.00 29.33
CA LYS A 9 2.01 14.89 29.15
C LYS A 9 1.31 14.93 27.78
N GLU A 10 0.96 16.12 27.29
CA GLU A 10 0.40 16.27 25.94
C GLU A 10 1.41 15.86 24.86
N TYR A 11 2.66 16.28 24.98
CA TYR A 11 3.73 15.89 24.05
C TYR A 11 4.01 14.38 24.10
N GLU A 12 4.02 13.76 25.28
CA GLU A 12 4.11 12.30 25.42
C GLU A 12 2.95 11.59 24.72
N GLY A 13 1.73 12.08 24.91
CA GLY A 13 0.54 11.55 24.24
C GLY A 13 0.65 11.63 22.71
N LYS A 14 1.07 12.79 22.19
CA LYS A 14 1.26 12.99 20.75
C LYS A 14 2.40 12.13 20.20
N ARG A 15 3.55 12.07 20.88
CA ARG A 15 4.67 11.18 20.51
C ARG A 15 4.21 9.73 20.37
N ASN A 16 3.55 9.20 21.39
CA ASN A 16 3.06 7.81 21.41
C ASN A 16 2.06 7.55 20.28
N HIS A 17 1.17 8.51 20.01
CA HIS A 17 0.21 8.40 18.93
C HIS A 17 0.91 8.28 17.56
N TYR A 18 1.89 9.13 17.29
CA TYR A 18 2.62 9.10 16.02
C TYR A 18 3.54 7.89 15.88
N GLU A 19 4.10 7.38 16.99
CA GLU A 19 4.84 6.12 17.01
C GLU A 19 3.95 4.92 16.62
N ASP A 20 2.78 4.80 17.24
CA ASP A 20 1.81 3.73 16.92
C ASP A 20 1.31 3.85 15.47
N LEU A 21 1.03 5.07 15.01
CA LEU A 21 0.61 5.32 13.63
C LEU A 21 1.71 4.91 12.63
N TYR A 22 2.96 5.29 12.89
CA TYR A 22 4.11 4.89 12.09
C TYR A 22 4.23 3.35 12.01
N GLN A 23 4.18 2.65 13.15
CA GLN A 23 4.27 1.19 13.18
C GLN A 23 3.09 0.48 12.50
N LYS A 24 1.88 1.05 12.61
CA LYS A 24 0.70 0.54 11.89
C LYS A 24 0.87 0.71 10.38
N LEU A 25 1.33 1.87 9.93
CA LEU A 25 1.56 2.12 8.51
C LEU A 25 2.66 1.22 7.96
N ASP A 26 3.73 0.95 8.72
CA ASP A 26 4.77 0.00 8.34
C ASP A 26 4.21 -1.39 8.03
N ARG A 27 3.44 -1.95 8.97
CA ARG A 27 2.81 -3.27 8.80
C ARG A 27 1.82 -3.30 7.64
N LEU A 28 1.07 -2.22 7.42
CA LEU A 28 0.15 -2.12 6.30
C LEU A 28 0.89 -2.10 4.97
N ILE A 29 2.00 -1.35 4.88
CA ILE A 29 2.84 -1.29 3.69
C ILE A 29 3.42 -2.67 3.38
N GLU A 30 3.99 -3.36 4.38
CA GLU A 30 4.54 -4.72 4.20
C GLU A 30 3.49 -5.68 3.66
N ARG A 31 2.33 -5.77 4.32
CA ARG A 31 1.24 -6.65 3.89
C ARG A 31 0.72 -6.31 2.49
N HIS A 32 0.66 -5.03 2.17
CA HIS A 32 0.22 -4.57 0.86
C HIS A 32 1.22 -4.94 -0.22
N GLN A 33 2.52 -4.80 0.04
CA GLN A 33 3.58 -5.23 -0.87
C GLN A 33 3.54 -6.74 -1.11
N GLU A 34 3.37 -7.56 -0.07
CA GLU A 34 3.21 -9.01 -0.21
C GLU A 34 2.02 -9.36 -1.10
N THR A 35 0.87 -8.76 -0.82
CA THR A 35 -0.37 -8.99 -1.59
C THR A 35 -0.20 -8.54 -3.04
N TYR A 36 0.42 -7.39 -3.26
CA TYR A 36 0.70 -6.84 -4.59
C TYR A 36 1.61 -7.75 -5.41
N GLN A 37 2.69 -8.26 -4.81
CA GLN A 37 3.58 -9.22 -5.47
C GLN A 37 2.86 -10.53 -5.79
N HIS A 38 2.03 -11.02 -4.88
CA HIS A 38 1.24 -12.22 -5.10
C HIS A 38 0.25 -12.08 -6.27
N ILE A 39 -0.44 -10.94 -6.37
CA ILE A 39 -1.35 -10.64 -7.50
C ILE A 39 -0.56 -10.60 -8.82
N LYS A 40 0.59 -9.91 -8.85
CA LYS A 40 1.44 -9.84 -10.05
C LYS A 40 1.91 -11.22 -10.50
N GLN A 41 2.39 -12.05 -9.57
CA GLN A 41 2.83 -13.40 -9.87
C GLN A 41 1.68 -14.27 -10.39
N THR A 42 0.52 -14.22 -9.74
CA THR A 42 -0.67 -14.97 -10.14
C THR A 42 -1.14 -14.55 -11.55
N ASN A 43 -1.14 -13.25 -11.86
CA ASN A 43 -1.50 -12.76 -13.20
C ASN A 43 -0.52 -13.25 -14.27
N GLN A 44 0.79 -13.23 -13.99
CA GLN A 44 1.81 -13.76 -14.90
C GLN A 44 1.68 -15.28 -15.12
N GLN A 45 1.37 -16.04 -14.07
CA GLN A 45 1.11 -17.46 -14.15
C GLN A 45 -0.16 -17.76 -14.97
N PHE A 46 -1.23 -16.99 -14.75
CA PHE A 46 -2.44 -17.11 -15.54
C PHE A 46 -2.12 -16.94 -17.03
N ILE A 47 -1.44 -15.85 -17.40
CA ILE A 47 -1.05 -15.57 -18.79
C ILE A 47 -0.19 -16.68 -19.39
N SER A 48 0.77 -17.24 -18.62
CA SER A 48 1.67 -18.27 -19.14
C SER A 48 1.02 -19.65 -19.29
N MET A 49 -0.03 -19.94 -18.53
CA MET A 49 -0.81 -21.18 -18.62
C MET A 49 -1.87 -21.14 -19.72
N MET A 50 -2.11 -19.99 -20.35
CA MET A 50 -3.14 -19.89 -21.38
C MET A 50 -2.72 -20.62 -22.66
N PRO A 51 -3.57 -21.52 -23.19
CA PRO A 51 -3.30 -22.16 -24.47
C PRO A 51 -3.30 -21.12 -25.60
N VAL A 52 -2.43 -21.32 -26.58
CA VAL A 52 -2.46 -20.54 -27.83
C VAL A 52 -3.69 -21.00 -28.61
N ILE A 53 -4.78 -20.22 -28.53
CA ILE A 53 -6.01 -20.45 -29.29
C ILE A 53 -5.88 -19.71 -30.62
N ASP A 54 -6.27 -20.37 -31.72
CA ASP A 54 -6.38 -19.71 -33.02
C ASP A 54 -7.39 -18.55 -32.93
N GLN A 55 -6.86 -17.33 -32.96
CA GLN A 55 -7.63 -16.09 -32.82
C GLN A 55 -8.54 -15.80 -34.02
N GLN A 56 -8.44 -16.57 -35.12
CA GLN A 56 -9.24 -16.36 -36.33
C GLN A 56 -10.40 -17.35 -36.48
N ALA A 57 -10.48 -18.38 -35.64
CA ALA A 57 -11.57 -19.36 -35.64
C ALA A 57 -12.53 -19.14 -34.46
N TYR A 58 -13.84 -19.30 -34.66
CA TYR A 58 -14.81 -19.32 -33.56
C TYR A 58 -14.58 -20.58 -32.70
N PRO A 59 -14.43 -20.51 -31.35
CA PRO A 59 -14.74 -19.41 -30.42
C PRO A 59 -13.53 -18.55 -29.97
N GLY A 60 -12.36 -18.66 -30.62
CA GLY A 60 -11.13 -17.94 -30.25
C GLY A 60 -11.23 -16.41 -30.25
N LEU A 61 -12.05 -15.84 -31.14
CA LEU A 61 -12.33 -14.39 -31.22
C LEU A 61 -13.01 -13.84 -29.95
N ASP A 62 -14.04 -14.54 -29.48
CA ASP A 62 -14.82 -14.16 -28.29
C ASP A 62 -14.00 -14.35 -27.00
N PHE A 63 -13.11 -15.34 -27.02
CA PHE A 63 -12.15 -15.60 -25.94
C PHE A 63 -11.08 -14.50 -25.85
N ASP A 64 -10.48 -14.09 -26.97
CA ASP A 64 -9.44 -13.05 -27.00
C ASP A 64 -9.96 -11.68 -26.52
N PHE A 65 -11.19 -11.32 -26.89
CA PHE A 65 -11.82 -10.06 -26.45
C PHE A 65 -12.06 -10.03 -24.94
N ARG A 66 -12.64 -11.10 -24.37
CA ARG A 66 -12.89 -11.19 -22.93
C ARG A 66 -11.58 -11.27 -22.13
N GLN A 67 -10.56 -11.92 -22.69
CA GLN A 67 -9.23 -12.01 -22.10
C GLN A 67 -8.55 -10.64 -22.02
N LYS A 68 -8.56 -9.87 -23.11
CA LYS A 68 -8.02 -8.51 -23.13
C LYS A 68 -8.72 -7.61 -22.12
N GLY A 69 -10.06 -7.66 -22.05
CA GLY A 69 -10.83 -6.92 -21.06
C GLY A 69 -10.45 -7.27 -19.61
N LEU A 70 -10.36 -8.56 -19.28
CA LEU A 70 -9.94 -9.00 -17.94
C LEU A 70 -8.51 -8.57 -17.60
N HIS A 71 -7.60 -8.67 -18.57
CA HIS A 71 -6.20 -8.25 -18.39
C HIS A 71 -6.10 -6.74 -18.12
N GLU A 72 -6.79 -5.93 -18.91
CA GLU A 72 -6.83 -4.48 -18.74
C GLU A 72 -7.42 -4.08 -17.38
N GLU A 73 -8.51 -4.73 -16.94
CA GLU A 73 -9.09 -4.51 -15.61
C GLU A 73 -8.11 -4.86 -14.49
N LEU A 74 -7.40 -5.99 -14.59
CA LEU A 74 -6.38 -6.40 -13.62
C LEU A 74 -5.19 -5.44 -13.60
N GLU A 75 -4.70 -4.99 -14.76
CA GLU A 75 -3.61 -4.00 -14.82
C GLU A 75 -4.03 -2.67 -14.21
N GLN A 76 -5.26 -2.20 -14.47
CA GLN A 76 -5.78 -0.99 -13.85
C GLN A 76 -5.90 -1.13 -12.32
N TYR A 77 -6.36 -2.29 -11.84
CA TYR A 77 -6.43 -2.57 -10.40
C TYR A 77 -5.04 -2.56 -9.77
N ILE A 78 -4.08 -3.30 -10.35
CA ILE A 78 -2.68 -3.34 -9.92
C ILE A 78 -2.08 -1.92 -9.90
N SER A 79 -2.35 -1.10 -10.92
CA SER A 79 -1.85 0.28 -10.99
C SER A 79 -2.40 1.16 -9.86
N LYS A 80 -3.71 1.09 -9.59
CA LYS A 80 -4.36 1.82 -8.47
C LYS A 80 -3.79 1.39 -7.12
N GLU A 81 -3.61 0.09 -6.91
CA GLU A 81 -3.02 -0.43 -5.67
C GLU A 81 -1.55 0.01 -5.49
N GLY A 82 -0.81 0.15 -6.59
CA GLY A 82 0.54 0.74 -6.58
C GLY A 82 0.54 2.21 -6.17
N ALA A 83 -0.45 3.00 -6.62
CA ALA A 83 -0.60 4.39 -6.20
C ALA A 83 -0.95 4.52 -4.70
N HIS A 84 -1.75 3.61 -4.16
CA HIS A 84 -2.05 3.56 -2.72
C HIS A 84 -0.81 3.35 -1.86
N LEU A 85 0.17 2.55 -2.30
CA LEU A 85 1.46 2.40 -1.60
C LEU A 85 2.23 3.72 -1.47
N ILE A 86 2.16 4.60 -2.49
CA ILE A 86 2.82 5.91 -2.44
C ILE A 86 2.20 6.75 -1.33
N HIS A 87 0.87 6.76 -1.23
CA HIS A 87 0.16 7.49 -0.18
C HIS A 87 0.48 6.95 1.21
N LEU A 88 0.50 5.62 1.39
CA LEU A 88 0.86 4.99 2.66
C LEU A 88 2.32 5.30 3.06
N SER A 89 3.25 5.25 2.11
CA SER A 89 4.67 5.55 2.34
C SER A 89 4.89 7.01 2.74
N SER A 90 4.16 7.93 2.10
CA SER A 90 4.17 9.35 2.46
C SER A 90 3.62 9.56 3.87
N ALA A 91 2.47 8.97 4.19
CA ALA A 91 1.86 9.06 5.52
C ALA A 91 2.77 8.46 6.62
N ARG A 92 3.46 7.35 6.32
CA ARG A 92 4.44 6.73 7.23
C ARG A 92 5.58 7.69 7.54
N THR A 93 6.12 8.32 6.50
CA THR A 93 7.22 9.30 6.63
C THR A 93 6.79 10.50 7.47
N GLU A 94 5.62 11.08 7.20
CA GLU A 94 5.11 12.21 8.01
C GLU A 94 4.87 11.79 9.47
N SER A 95 4.34 10.60 9.71
CA SER A 95 4.12 10.08 11.06
C SER A 95 5.42 9.94 11.84
N TYR A 96 6.47 9.42 11.19
CA TYR A 96 7.79 9.31 11.80
C TYR A 96 8.41 10.68 12.11
N ASN A 97 8.29 11.65 11.20
CA ASN A 97 8.77 13.02 11.42
C ASN A 97 8.05 13.68 12.60
N ARG A 98 6.74 13.47 12.75
CA ARG A 98 5.96 13.98 13.89
C ARG A 98 6.35 13.31 15.20
N TYR A 99 6.60 12.00 15.18
CA TYR A 99 7.14 11.29 16.32
C TYR A 99 8.47 11.91 16.80
N LEU A 100 9.43 12.10 15.90
CA LEU A 100 10.72 12.72 16.20
C LEU A 100 10.55 14.14 16.77
N HIS A 101 9.67 14.94 16.16
CA HIS A 101 9.40 16.30 16.62
C HIS A 101 8.92 16.33 18.08
N TYR A 102 7.94 15.49 18.46
CA TYR A 102 7.48 15.44 19.85
C TYR A 102 8.51 14.82 20.79
N GLN A 103 9.35 13.91 20.31
CA GLN A 103 10.46 13.38 21.09
C GLN A 103 11.51 14.46 21.39
N GLU A 104 11.84 15.32 20.43
CA GLU A 104 12.72 16.47 20.63
C GLU A 104 12.15 17.45 21.65
N LEU A 105 10.86 17.81 21.53
CA LEU A 105 10.18 18.71 22.48
C LEU A 105 10.13 18.16 23.92
N LEU A 106 10.21 16.84 24.11
CA LEU A 106 10.25 16.21 25.43
C LEU A 106 11.65 16.19 26.06
N ASN A 107 12.68 16.35 25.23
CA ASN A 107 14.08 16.34 25.64
C ASN A 107 14.64 17.75 25.87
N GLN A 108 13.86 18.79 25.57
CA GLN A 108 14.11 20.18 25.91
C GLN A 108 13.62 20.48 27.33
#